data_AF-A0A7L1NRR8-F1
#
_entry.id   AF-A0A7L1NRR8-F1
#
_cell.length_a   1.000
_cell.length_b   1.000
_cell.length_c   1.000
_cell.angle_alpha   90.00
_cell.angle_beta   90.00
_cell.angle_gamma   90.00
#
_symmetry.space_group_name_H-M   'P 1'
#
loop_
_entity.id
_entity.type
_entity.pdbx_description
1 polymer ?
#
loop_
_entity_poly.entity_id
_entity_poly.type
_entity_poly.pdbx_seq_one_letter_code
_entity_poly.pdbx_strand_id
1 'polypeptide(L)'
;MGRSGAALRLALEGNIAVGKSTFLRLLGAAFPEWHLVTEPVAQWRKVPAAGTAEAPVGSANLLQLMYEEPARWSYTFQTFSCLSRLKALLEPQPEQLPGTPHPVRVFERSVYSDRYL
;
A
#
# COMPACT_ATOMS: atom_id res chain seq x y z
N MET A 1 31.02 2.40 -19.49
CA MET A 1 30.09 3.40 -18.94
C MET A 1 28.70 2.77 -18.84
N GLY A 2 28.41 2.07 -17.74
CA GLY A 2 27.08 1.52 -17.49
C GLY A 2 26.22 2.60 -16.86
N ARG A 3 25.11 2.99 -17.49
CA ARG A 3 24.07 3.75 -16.79
C ARG A 3 23.62 2.87 -15.62
N SER A 4 23.93 3.27 -14.39
CA SER A 4 23.22 2.77 -13.21
C SER A 4 21.76 3.15 -13.41
N GLY A 5 20.97 2.20 -13.90
CA GLY A 5 19.56 2.43 -14.20
C GLY A 5 18.82 2.59 -12.88
N ALA A 6 18.42 3.82 -12.56
CA ALA A 6 17.58 4.06 -11.39
C ALA A 6 16.34 3.17 -11.43
N ALA A 7 15.96 2.62 -10.28
CA ALA A 7 14.74 1.81 -10.14
C ALA A 7 13.51 2.61 -10.61
N LEU A 8 12.73 2.04 -11.54
CA LEU A 8 11.48 2.64 -11.98
C LEU A 8 10.40 2.40 -10.92
N ARG A 9 9.72 3.46 -10.49
CA ARG A 9 8.61 3.40 -9.51
C ARG A 9 7.35 3.95 -10.17
N LEU A 10 6.30 3.14 -10.21
CA LEU A 10 5.02 3.46 -10.85
C LEU A 10 3.91 3.40 -9.81
N ALA A 11 2.98 4.35 -9.84
CA ALA A 11 1.75 4.29 -9.05
C ALA A 11 0.56 4.05 -9.98
N LEU A 12 -0.22 3.01 -9.68
CA LEU A 12 -1.47 2.71 -10.36
C LEU A 12 -2.61 3.45 -9.65
N GLU A 13 -3.06 4.53 -10.28
CA GLU A 13 -4.12 5.41 -9.76
C GLU A 13 -5.49 5.08 -10.36
N GLY A 14 -6.55 5.42 -9.64
CA GLY A 14 -7.92 5.23 -10.10
C GLY A 14 -8.94 5.15 -8.97
N ASN A 15 -10.21 5.35 -9.34
CA ASN A 15 -11.32 5.40 -8.38
C ASN A 15 -11.54 4.06 -7.65
N ILE A 16 -12.33 4.07 -6.59
CA ILE A 16 -12.73 2.87 -5.84
C ILE A 16 -13.42 1.89 -6.78
N ALA A 17 -13.10 0.61 -6.65
CA ALA A 17 -13.65 -0.50 -7.45
C ALA A 17 -13.44 -0.46 -8.98
N VAL A 18 -12.63 0.47 -9.53
CA VAL A 18 -12.32 0.53 -10.97
C VAL A 18 -11.50 -0.67 -11.50
N GLY A 19 -11.04 -1.56 -10.62
CA GLY A 19 -10.31 -2.77 -10.99
C GLY A 19 -8.79 -2.71 -10.87
N LYS A 20 -8.23 -1.75 -10.12
CA LYS A 20 -6.78 -1.61 -9.89
C LYS A 20 -6.11 -2.91 -9.43
N SER A 21 -6.62 -3.55 -8.38
CA SER A 21 -6.06 -4.81 -7.87
C SER A 21 -6.19 -5.97 -8.87
N THR A 22 -7.20 -5.94 -9.75
CA THR A 22 -7.31 -6.91 -10.85
C THR A 22 -6.25 -6.66 -11.92
N PHE A 23 -6.05 -5.41 -12.32
CA PHE A 23 -5.01 -5.06 -13.28
C PHE A 23 -3.61 -5.34 -12.74
N LEU A 24 -3.36 -5.08 -11.45
CA LEU A 24 -2.10 -5.37 -10.79
C LEU A 24 -1.79 -6.87 -10.78
N ARG A 25 -2.80 -7.74 -10.58
CA ARG A 25 -2.64 -9.20 -10.75
C ARG A 25 -2.25 -9.59 -12.18
N LEU A 26 -2.82 -8.94 -13.19
CA LEU A 26 -2.45 -9.19 -14.59
C LEU A 26 -1.01 -8.76 -14.88
N LEU A 27 -0.56 -7.62 -14.33
CA LEU A 27 0.83 -7.18 -14.44
C LEU A 27 1.79 -8.17 -13.80
N GLY A 28 1.42 -8.76 -12.66
CA GLY A 28 2.28 -9.75 -11.98
C GLY A 28 2.40 -11.05 -12.76
N ALA A 29 1.36 -11.43 -13.49
CA ALA A 29 1.40 -12.57 -14.40
C ALA A 29 2.22 -12.28 -15.67
N ALA A 30 2.14 -11.05 -16.19
CA ALA A 30 2.85 -10.64 -17.40
C ALA A 30 4.34 -10.34 -17.17
N PHE A 31 4.69 -9.80 -15.99
CA PHE A 31 6.04 -9.38 -15.62
C PHE A 31 6.42 -9.92 -14.23
N PRO A 32 6.77 -11.21 -14.11
CA PRO A 32 7.07 -11.85 -12.82
C PRO A 32 8.26 -11.24 -12.07
N GLU A 33 9.15 -10.55 -12.79
CA GLU A 33 10.32 -9.86 -12.25
C GLU A 33 9.98 -8.48 -11.64
N TRP A 34 8.76 -7.97 -11.87
CA TRP A 34 8.31 -6.70 -11.31
C TRP A 34 7.82 -6.88 -9.89
N HIS A 35 8.20 -5.93 -9.03
CA HIS A 35 7.79 -5.95 -7.64
C HIS A 35 6.49 -5.14 -7.47
N LEU A 36 5.41 -5.84 -7.16
CA LEU A 36 4.08 -5.24 -7.03
C LEU A 36 3.71 -5.07 -5.55
N VAL A 37 3.25 -3.87 -5.19
CA VAL A 37 2.83 -3.52 -3.83
C VAL A 37 1.35 -3.15 -3.86
N THR A 38 0.54 -3.95 -3.17
CA THR A 38 -0.90 -3.73 -3.05
C THR A 38 -1.22 -2.71 -1.96
N GLU A 39 -2.40 -2.11 -2.02
CA GLU A 39 -2.88 -1.21 -0.98
C GLU A 39 -3.10 -2.00 0.33
N PRO A 40 -2.64 -1.49 1.51
CA PRO A 40 -2.69 -2.23 2.77
C PRO A 40 -4.09 -2.26 3.41
N VAL A 41 -5.14 -2.48 2.60
CA VAL A 41 -6.55 -2.50 3.04
C VAL A 41 -6.79 -3.50 4.17
N ALA A 42 -6.08 -4.63 4.18
CA ALA A 42 -6.18 -5.62 5.24
C ALA A 42 -5.75 -5.05 6.61
N GLN A 43 -4.72 -4.19 6.64
CA GLN A 43 -4.26 -3.53 7.86
C GLN A 43 -5.31 -2.56 8.41
N TRP A 44 -6.05 -1.90 7.52
CA TRP A 44 -7.09 -0.94 7.90
C TRP A 44 -8.33 -1.59 8.50
N ARG A 45 -8.59 -2.86 8.12
CA ARG A 45 -9.73 -3.64 8.61
C ARG A 45 -9.45 -4.36 9.93
N LYS A 46 -8.18 -4.52 10.29
CA LYS A 46 -7.73 -5.29 11.46
C LYS A 46 -6.65 -4.52 12.22
N VAL A 47 -7.02 -3.34 12.72
CA VAL A 47 -6.15 -2.54 13.59
C VAL A 47 -6.25 -3.11 15.01
N PRO A 48 -5.14 -3.47 15.67
CA PRO A 48 -5.18 -3.90 17.07
C PRO A 48 -5.87 -2.83 17.92
N ALA A 49 -6.96 -3.19 18.59
CA ALA A 49 -7.66 -2.30 19.49
C ALA A 49 -6.95 -2.26 20.85
N ALA A 50 -7.17 -1.19 21.61
CA ALA A 50 -6.46 -0.96 22.86
C ALA A 50 -6.65 -2.11 23.85
N GLY A 51 -5.51 -2.68 24.25
CA GLY A 51 -5.24 -3.55 25.39
C GLY A 51 -3.77 -3.37 25.75
N THR A 52 -3.33 -3.80 26.94
CA THR A 52 -1.90 -3.69 27.32
C THR A 52 -1.04 -4.57 26.41
N ALA A 53 0.28 -4.35 26.37
CA ALA A 53 1.22 -5.20 25.64
C ALA A 53 1.12 -6.70 26.02
N GLU A 54 0.51 -6.99 27.18
CA GLU A 54 0.29 -8.32 27.74
C GLU A 54 -1.10 -8.90 27.41
N ALA A 55 -2.06 -8.10 26.90
CA ALA A 55 -3.41 -8.55 26.55
C ALA A 55 -4.08 -7.61 25.51
N PRO A 56 -3.91 -7.84 24.20
CA PRO A 56 -4.66 -7.11 23.17
C PRO A 56 -6.14 -7.50 23.21
N VAL A 57 -7.04 -6.54 23.39
CA VAL A 57 -8.50 -6.77 23.39
C VAL A 57 -9.06 -6.46 22.01
N GLY A 58 -9.09 -7.46 21.13
CA GLY A 58 -9.79 -7.41 19.85
C GLY A 58 -9.11 -6.57 18.75
N SER A 59 -9.83 -6.38 17.64
CA SER A 59 -9.38 -5.61 16.48
C SER A 59 -10.47 -4.66 16.00
N ALA A 60 -10.12 -3.42 15.68
CA ALA A 60 -11.00 -2.42 15.08
C ALA A 60 -10.87 -2.40 13.56
N ASN A 61 -11.99 -2.16 12.87
CA ASN A 61 -12.04 -1.92 11.44
C ASN A 61 -12.12 -0.41 11.17
N LEU A 62 -10.97 0.27 11.06
CA LEU A 62 -10.93 1.72 10.86
C LEU A 62 -11.56 2.15 9.53
N LEU A 63 -11.49 1.32 8.49
CA LEU A 63 -12.13 1.60 7.22
C LEU A 63 -13.65 1.70 7.39
N GLN A 64 -14.23 0.76 8.14
CA GLN A 64 -15.67 0.77 8.44
C GLN A 64 -16.05 1.96 9.32
N LEU A 65 -15.30 2.25 10.38
CA LEU A 65 -15.56 3.39 11.27
C LEU A 65 -15.51 4.73 10.52
N MET A 66 -14.64 4.87 9.51
CA MET A 66 -14.60 6.03 8.64
C MET A 66 -15.86 6.18 7.78
N TYR A 67 -16.41 5.07 7.26
CA TYR A 67 -17.67 5.12 6.51
C TYR A 67 -18.90 5.37 7.40
N GLU A 68 -18.88 4.89 8.65
CA GLU A 68 -19.99 5.05 9.60
C GLU A 68 -20.03 6.46 10.23
N GLU A 69 -18.91 6.96 10.74
CA GLU A 69 -18.80 8.28 11.39
C GLU A 69 -17.59 9.07 10.84
N PRO A 70 -17.68 9.60 9.61
CA PRO A 70 -16.55 10.29 8.97
C PRO A 70 -16.06 11.50 9.77
N ALA A 71 -16.98 12.29 10.35
CA ALA A 71 -16.61 13.46 11.18
C ALA A 71 -15.68 13.09 12.36
N ARG A 72 -15.80 11.86 12.89
CA ARG A 72 -14.99 11.36 14.01
C ARG A 72 -13.71 10.66 13.55
N TRP A 73 -13.77 9.94 12.43
CA TRP A 73 -12.75 8.96 12.06
C TRP A 73 -11.98 9.29 10.77
N SER A 74 -12.40 10.25 9.95
CA SER A 74 -11.70 10.59 8.70
C SER A 74 -10.24 10.98 8.93
N TYR A 75 -9.96 11.87 9.90
CA TYR A 75 -8.57 12.26 10.21
C TYR A 75 -7.72 11.05 10.62
N THR A 76 -8.24 10.21 11.51
CA THR A 76 -7.57 9.01 12.01
C THR A 76 -7.28 8.03 10.87
N PHE A 77 -8.28 7.77 10.03
CA PHE A 77 -8.18 6.86 8.90
C PHE A 77 -7.22 7.38 7.82
N GLN A 78 -7.32 8.66 7.44
CA GLN A 78 -6.43 9.25 6.44
C GLN A 78 -4.97 9.27 6.90
N THR A 79 -4.73 9.60 8.18
CA THR A 79 -3.38 9.52 8.76
C THR A 79 -2.84 8.09 8.75
N PHE A 80 -3.67 7.11 9.16
CA PHE A 80 -3.25 5.71 9.22
C PHE A 80 -3.00 5.11 7.84
N SER A 81 -3.88 5.38 6.87
CA SER A 81 -3.74 4.91 5.49
C SER A 81 -2.47 5.47 4.84
N CYS A 82 -2.24 6.80 4.92
CA CYS A 82 -1.02 7.43 4.41
C CYS A 82 0.25 6.84 5.06
N LEU A 83 0.27 6.68 6.39
CA LEU A 83 1.42 6.09 7.09
C LEU A 83 1.66 4.63 6.69
N SER A 84 0.60 3.82 6.60
CA SER A 84 0.72 2.42 6.19
C SER A 84 1.26 2.30 4.75
N ARG A 85 0.84 3.19 3.85
CA ARG A 85 1.34 3.25 2.48
C ARG A 85 2.80 3.71 2.44
N LEU A 86 3.16 4.75 3.18
CA LEU A 86 4.53 5.23 3.28
C LEU A 86 5.48 4.14 3.79
N LYS A 87 5.06 3.34 4.78
CA LYS A 87 5.83 2.18 5.25
C LYS A 87 6.07 1.18 4.11
N ALA A 88 5.04 0.79 3.37
CA ALA A 88 5.17 -0.13 2.23
C ALA A 88 6.06 0.43 1.09
N LEU A 89 6.08 1.75 0.89
CA LEU A 89 7.00 2.40 -0.06
C LEU A 89 8.46 2.27 0.39
N LEU A 90 8.71 2.47 1.68
CA LEU A 90 10.05 2.47 2.29
C LEU A 90 10.59 1.08 2.62
N GLU A 91 9.75 0.05 2.65
CA GLU A 91 10.18 -1.32 2.87
C GLU A 91 11.31 -1.72 1.91
N PRO A 92 12.41 -2.29 2.43
CA PRO A 92 13.52 -2.76 1.60
C PRO A 92 13.01 -3.79 0.59
N GLN A 93 13.54 -3.73 -0.61
CA GLN A 93 13.21 -4.72 -1.61
C GLN A 93 13.80 -6.08 -1.20
N PRO A 94 13.08 -7.20 -1.39
CA PRO A 94 13.68 -8.53 -1.31
C PRO A 94 14.90 -8.57 -2.24
N GLU A 95 15.98 -9.25 -1.82
CA GLU A 95 17.19 -9.37 -2.63
C GLU A 95 16.80 -9.78 -4.06
N GLN A 96 17.00 -8.87 -5.01
CA GLN A 96 16.78 -9.19 -6.39
C GLN A 96 17.84 -10.17 -6.83
N LEU A 97 17.47 -11.09 -7.74
CA LEU A 97 18.44 -11.93 -8.42
C LEU A 97 19.58 -11.05 -8.96
N PRO A 98 20.85 -11.38 -8.68
CA PRO A 98 21.99 -10.66 -9.20
C PRO A 98 21.87 -10.53 -10.73
N GLY A 99 21.85 -9.31 -11.25
CA GLY A 99 21.82 -9.05 -12.70
C GLY A 99 20.49 -8.61 -13.31
N THR A 100 19.46 -8.26 -12.51
CA THR A 100 18.28 -7.57 -13.06
C THR A 100 18.63 -6.12 -13.44
N PRO A 101 18.69 -5.76 -14.74
CA PRO A 101 19.30 -4.49 -15.14
C PRO A 101 18.46 -3.26 -14.79
N HIS A 102 17.15 -3.42 -14.50
CA HIS A 102 16.22 -2.31 -14.23
C HIS A 102 15.09 -2.74 -13.28
N PRO A 103 15.22 -2.57 -11.95
CA PRO A 103 14.14 -2.84 -11.02
C PRO A 103 12.89 -2.00 -11.31
N VAL A 104 11.74 -2.66 -11.50
CA VAL A 104 10.43 -1.99 -11.61
C VAL A 104 9.61 -2.29 -10.35
N ARG A 105 9.12 -1.23 -9.70
CA ARG A 105 8.16 -1.31 -8.59
C ARG A 105 6.86 -0.65 -8.99
N VAL A 106 5.74 -1.36 -8.82
CA VAL A 106 4.40 -0.82 -9.05
C VAL A 106 3.64 -0.81 -7.74
N PHE A 107 3.06 0.34 -7.40
CA PHE A 107 2.27 0.55 -6.19
C PHE A 107 0.81 0.75 -6.56
N GLU A 108 -0.10 0.08 -5.86
CA GLU A 108 -1.51 0.41 -5.92
C GLU A 108 -1.74 1.70 -5.12
N ARG A 109 -2.06 2.81 -5.82
CA ARG A 109 -2.13 4.19 -5.29
C ARG A 109 -0.80 4.74 -4.74
N SER A 110 -0.81 6.03 -4.42
CA SER A 110 0.33 6.78 -3.88
C SER A 110 -0.05 7.67 -2.69
N VAL A 111 0.95 8.17 -1.97
CA VAL A 111 0.74 9.18 -0.91
C VAL A 111 0.11 10.48 -1.44
N TYR A 112 0.19 10.72 -2.75
CA TYR A 112 -0.47 11.85 -3.39
C TYR A 112 -1.99 11.62 -3.43
N SER A 113 -2.41 10.41 -3.80
CA SER A 113 -3.83 10.05 -3.82
C SER A 113 -4.47 10.07 -2.43
N ASP A 114 -3.70 9.82 -1.36
CA ASP A 114 -4.21 9.92 0.03
C ASP A 114 -4.49 11.37 0.46
N ARG A 115 -3.91 12.37 -0.21
CA ARG A 115 -4.05 13.80 0.14
C ARG A 115 -4.93 14.61 -0.80
N TYR A 116 -4.87 14.31 -2.10
CA TYR A 116 -5.42 15.18 -3.15
C TYR A 116 -6.68 14.61 -3.83
N LEU A 117 -7.13 13.41 -3.45
CA LEU A 117 -8.37 12.78 -3.90
C LEU A 117 -9.25 12.46 -2.70
#